data_AF-A0A0D3BCY3-F1
#
_entry.id   AF-A0A0D3BCY3-F1
#
_cell.length_a   1.000
_cell.length_b   1.000
_cell.length_c   1.000
_cell.angle_alpha   90.00
_cell.angle_beta   90.00
_cell.angle_gamma   90.00
#
_symmetry.space_group_name_H-M   'P 1'
#
loop_
_entity.id
_entity.type
_entity.pdbx_description
1 polymer ?
#
loop_
_entity_poly.entity_id
_entity_poly.type
_entity_poly.pdbx_seq_one_letter_code
_entity_poly.pdbx_strand_id
1 'polypeptide(L)'
;MKSVISVIFLCVLMFCFANIVKVNSQKYLCNWYGSYSGKCGPDGNKKCQDERKVSIVTFERCDCVNTIFRKKDYHDCTCYIKPPCRKN
;
A
#
# COMPACT_ATOMS: atom_id res chain seq x y z
N MET A 1 -7.58 -40.30 -10.50
CA MET A 1 -7.37 -39.03 -11.24
C MET A 1 -8.41 -37.94 -10.94
N LYS A 2 -9.68 -38.23 -10.65
CA LYS A 2 -10.70 -37.20 -10.30
C LYS A 2 -10.42 -36.45 -8.98
N SER A 3 -9.83 -37.13 -8.00
CA SER A 3 -9.53 -36.56 -6.68
C SER A 3 -8.36 -35.55 -6.70
N VAL A 4 -7.34 -35.78 -7.54
CA VAL A 4 -6.16 -34.89 -7.65
C VAL A 4 -6.54 -33.52 -8.24
N ILE A 5 -7.41 -33.52 -9.26
CA ILE A 5 -7.92 -32.28 -9.87
C ILE A 5 -8.71 -31.46 -8.86
N SER A 6 -9.50 -32.12 -8.00
CA SER A 6 -10.27 -31.46 -6.95
C SER A 6 -9.37 -30.80 -5.89
N VAL A 7 -8.25 -31.44 -5.52
CA VAL A 7 -7.28 -30.87 -4.58
C VAL A 7 -6.61 -29.63 -5.17
N ILE A 8 -6.21 -29.69 -6.44
CA ILE A 8 -5.59 -28.54 -7.13
C ILE A 8 -6.55 -27.35 -7.19
N PHE A 9 -7.83 -27.58 -7.52
CA PHE A 9 -8.85 -26.52 -7.54
C PHE A 9 -9.06 -25.86 -6.17
N LEU A 10 -9.08 -26.65 -5.09
CA LEU A 10 -9.20 -26.14 -3.73
C LEU A 10 -7.98 -25.30 -3.32
N CYS A 11 -6.78 -25.73 -3.70
CA CYS A 11 -5.57 -24.95 -3.45
C CYS A 11 -5.62 -23.59 -4.18
N VAL A 12 -5.98 -23.57 -5.47
CA VAL A 12 -6.09 -22.32 -6.25
C VAL A 12 -7.14 -21.39 -5.64
N LEU A 13 -8.30 -21.92 -5.24
CA LEU A 13 -9.33 -21.13 -4.55
C LEU A 13 -8.81 -20.51 -3.25
N MET A 14 -8.14 -21.28 -2.38
CA MET A 14 -7.53 -20.76 -1.15
C MET A 14 -6.53 -19.63 -1.42
N PHE A 15 -5.67 -19.78 -2.43
CA PHE A 15 -4.73 -18.73 -2.81
C PHE A 15 -5.43 -17.47 -3.34
N CYS A 16 -6.53 -17.62 -4.10
CA CYS A 16 -7.34 -16.49 -4.55
C CYS A 16 -8.00 -15.76 -3.37
N PHE A 17 -8.61 -16.48 -2.41
CA PHE A 17 -9.22 -15.87 -1.23
C PHE A 17 -8.20 -15.17 -0.33
N ALA A 18 -7.02 -15.77 -0.11
CA ALA A 18 -5.95 -15.13 0.66
C ALA A 18 -5.48 -13.81 0.02
N ASN A 19 -5.38 -13.77 -1.32
CA ASN A 19 -5.03 -12.55 -2.04
C ASN A 19 -6.16 -11.50 -2.01
N ILE A 20 -7.43 -11.90 -2.11
CA ILE A 20 -8.59 -10.97 -2.02
C ILE A 20 -8.66 -10.33 -0.63
N VAL A 21 -8.44 -11.09 0.44
CA VAL A 21 -8.46 -10.56 1.82
C VAL A 21 -7.30 -9.58 2.07
N LYS A 22 -6.15 -9.79 1.42
CA LYS A 22 -5.02 -8.86 1.49
C LYS A 22 -5.29 -7.53 0.78
N VAL A 23 -6.08 -7.52 -0.30
CA VAL A 23 -6.49 -6.30 -1.02
C VAL A 23 -7.64 -5.56 -0.30
N ASN A 24 -8.56 -6.29 0.34
CA ASN A 24 -9.73 -5.69 1.02
C ASN A 24 -9.45 -5.08 2.40
N SER A 25 -8.25 -5.23 2.95
CA SER A 25 -7.85 -4.57 4.20
C SER A 25 -7.54 -3.08 4.03
N GLN A 26 -7.56 -2.58 2.79
CA GLN A 26 -7.25 -1.20 2.45
C GLN A 26 -8.51 -0.31 2.44
N LYS A 27 -9.35 -0.44 3.46
CA LYS A 27 -10.61 0.31 3.63
C LYS A 27 -10.38 1.75 4.14
N TYR A 28 -9.28 2.38 3.76
CA TYR A 28 -9.08 3.81 3.88
C TYR A 28 -9.37 4.42 2.51
N LEU A 29 -10.61 4.84 2.30
CA LEU A 29 -11.14 5.35 1.02
C LEU A 29 -10.37 6.57 0.46
N CYS A 30 -9.43 7.11 1.22
CA CYS A 30 -8.73 8.35 0.91
C CYS A 30 -7.27 8.20 1.33
N ASN A 31 -6.52 7.54 0.47
CA ASN A 31 -5.08 7.52 0.58
C ASN A 31 -4.46 8.24 -0.60
N TRP A 32 -3.21 8.60 -0.44
CA TRP A 32 -2.34 9.01 -1.52
C TRP A 32 -1.12 8.12 -1.51
N TYR A 33 -0.65 7.84 -2.70
CA TYR A 33 0.52 7.03 -2.93
C TYR A 33 1.53 7.84 -3.74
N GLY A 34 2.79 7.80 -3.32
CA GLY A 34 3.93 8.35 -4.05
C GLY A 34 5.14 7.43 -3.90
N SER A 35 5.96 7.36 -4.93
CA SER A 35 7.21 6.58 -4.92
C SER A 35 8.39 7.49 -5.20
N TYR A 36 9.42 7.40 -4.35
CA TYR A 36 10.54 8.33 -4.30
C TYR A 36 11.86 7.58 -4.20
N SER A 37 12.95 8.19 -4.70
CA SER A 37 14.27 7.57 -4.65
C SER A 37 14.85 7.56 -3.23
N GLY A 38 15.66 6.54 -2.93
CA GLY A 38 16.27 6.35 -1.61
C GLY A 38 15.42 5.49 -0.68
N LYS A 39 15.84 5.35 0.58
CA LYS A 39 15.20 4.47 1.57
C LYS A 39 14.41 5.28 2.61
N CYS A 40 13.42 4.63 3.22
CA CYS A 40 12.86 5.04 4.49
C CYS A 40 13.96 5.07 5.55
N GLY A 41 14.20 6.24 6.13
CA GLY A 41 15.00 6.39 7.36
C GLY A 41 14.15 6.13 8.62
N PRO A 42 14.72 6.36 9.82
CA PRO A 42 14.00 6.26 11.09
C PRO A 42 12.71 7.10 11.11
N ASP A 43 12.75 8.27 10.47
CA ASP A 43 11.62 9.20 10.33
C ASP A 43 10.90 9.09 8.98
N GLY A 44 10.97 7.94 8.30
CA GLY A 44 10.42 7.75 6.95
C GLY A 44 8.95 8.17 6.81
N ASN A 45 8.13 7.92 7.85
CA ASN A 45 6.72 8.32 7.86
C ASN A 45 6.54 9.84 7.86
N LYS A 46 7.40 10.59 8.57
CA LYS A 46 7.40 12.06 8.59
C LYS A 46 7.92 12.60 7.26
N LYS A 47 8.94 11.98 6.69
CA LYS A 47 9.44 12.30 5.34
C LYS A 47 8.34 12.19 4.28
N CYS A 48 7.53 11.14 4.33
CA CYS A 48 6.36 10.99 3.45
C CYS A 48 5.31 12.11 3.61
N GLN A 49 5.16 12.67 4.83
CA GLN A 49 4.29 13.84 5.03
C GLN A 49 4.91 15.10 4.42
N ASP A 50 6.22 15.29 4.57
CA ASP A 50 6.95 16.45 4.05
C ASP A 50 7.01 16.46 2.51
N GLU A 51 7.22 15.30 1.87
CA GLU A 51 7.29 15.16 0.41
C GLU A 51 5.96 15.47 -0.28
N ARG A 52 4.84 15.39 0.46
CA ARG A 52 3.50 15.70 -0.02
C ARG A 52 2.98 17.07 0.47
N LYS A 53 3.82 18.01 0.89
CA LYS A 53 3.46 19.38 1.35
C LYS A 53 2.61 20.24 0.38
N VAL A 54 2.01 19.67 -0.66
CA VAL A 54 1.25 20.34 -1.70
C VAL A 54 -0.24 20.50 -1.39
N SER A 55 -0.84 19.80 -0.43
CA SER A 55 -2.31 19.85 -0.31
C SER A 55 -2.79 20.25 1.06
N ILE A 56 -3.84 21.06 1.08
CA ILE A 56 -4.69 21.61 2.16
C ILE A 56 -5.32 20.50 3.05
N VAL A 57 -4.69 19.33 3.11
CA VAL A 57 -5.23 18.07 3.59
C VAL A 57 -4.33 17.56 4.70
N THR A 58 -4.92 17.40 5.89
CA THR A 58 -4.23 16.80 7.03
C THR A 58 -4.24 15.29 6.92
N PHE A 59 -3.05 14.68 6.88
CA PHE A 59 -2.91 13.22 6.95
C PHE A 59 -3.01 12.75 8.39
N GLU A 60 -3.78 11.70 8.61
CA GLU A 60 -3.84 11.00 9.89
C GLU A 60 -2.56 10.20 10.13
N ARG A 61 -2.08 9.58 9.06
CA ARG A 61 -0.96 8.66 9.10
C ARG A 61 -0.32 8.59 7.73
N CYS A 62 1.00 8.46 7.69
CA CYS A 62 1.72 8.04 6.50
C CYS A 62 2.56 6.83 6.85
N ASP A 63 2.60 5.86 5.95
CA ASP A 63 3.47 4.70 6.01
C ASP A 63 4.54 4.84 4.93
N CYS A 64 5.80 4.62 5.31
CA CYS A 64 6.93 4.53 4.42
C CYS A 64 7.34 3.06 4.27
N VAL A 65 7.44 2.57 3.03
CA VAL A 65 7.86 1.19 2.73
C VAL A 65 9.03 1.23 1.75
N ASN A 66 10.14 0.58 2.10
CA ASN A 66 11.26 0.43 1.16
C ASN A 66 10.86 -0.47 -0.01
N THR A 67 11.16 -0.04 -1.22
CA THR A 67 10.93 -0.81 -2.45
C THR A 67 12.18 -0.80 -3.32
N ILE A 68 12.43 -1.87 -4.07
CA ILE A 68 13.57 -1.97 -4.97
C ILE A 68 13.03 -2.04 -6.40
N PHE A 69 13.37 -1.06 -7.22
CA PHE A 69 12.97 -1.01 -8.62
C PHE A 69 14.21 -0.90 -9.52
N ARG A 70 14.35 -1.82 -10.47
CA ARG A 70 15.51 -1.90 -11.40
C ARG A 70 16.87 -1.81 -10.67
N LYS A 71 17.03 -2.56 -9.57
CA LYS A 71 18.23 -2.59 -8.71
C LYS A 71 18.59 -1.25 -8.06
N LYS A 72 17.66 -0.30 -8.01
CA LYS A 72 17.82 0.96 -7.29
C LYS A 72 16.87 0.99 -6.10
N ASP A 73 17.31 1.64 -5.05
CA ASP A 73 16.53 1.83 -3.84
C ASP A 73 15.51 2.95 -4.03
N TYR A 74 14.27 2.64 -3.71
CA TYR A 74 13.14 3.56 -3.65
C TYR A 74 12.40 3.34 -2.33
N HIS A 75 11.49 4.26 -2.03
CA HIS A 75 10.52 4.11 -0.97
C HIS A 75 9.17 4.58 -1.44
N ASP A 76 8.17 3.85 -1.01
CA ASP A 76 6.77 4.09 -1.28
C ASP A 76 6.14 4.72 -0.04
N CYS A 77 5.47 5.84 -0.26
CA CYS A 77 4.74 6.58 0.74
C CYS A 77 3.24 6.36 0.54
N THR A 78 2.57 5.81 1.55
CA THR A 78 1.10 5.71 1.58
C THR A 78 0.56 6.58 2.71
N CYS A 79 -0.10 7.68 2.37
CA CYS A 79 -0.65 8.63 3.34
C CYS A 79 -2.17 8.57 3.39
N TYR A 80 -2.74 8.34 4.57
CA TYR A 80 -4.17 8.24 4.83
C TYR A 80 -4.75 9.58 5.30
N ILE A 81 -5.82 9.99 4.66
CA ILE A 81 -6.52 11.27 4.87
C ILE A 81 -7.71 11.04 5.80
N LYS A 82 -7.91 11.90 6.80
CA LYS A 82 -9.14 11.90 7.59
C LYS A 82 -10.33 12.32 6.71
N PRO A 83 -11.47 11.60 6.74
CA PRO A 83 -12.70 12.07 6.12
C PRO A 83 -13.13 13.43 6.71
N PRO A 84 -13.82 14.30 5.94
CA PRO A 84 -14.29 14.11 4.58
C PRO A 84 -13.19 14.36 3.54
N CYS A 85 -13.12 13.47 2.56
CA CYS A 85 -12.09 13.51 1.53
C CYS A 85 -12.57 14.39 0.39
N ARG A 86 -12.24 15.68 0.45
CA ARG A 86 -12.46 16.56 -0.70
C ARG A 86 -11.46 16.19 -1.78
N LYS A 87 -11.92 15.51 -2.83
CA LYS A 87 -11.26 15.55 -4.14
C LYS A 87 -11.33 17.01 -4.59
N ASN A 88 -10.17 17.63 -4.79
CA ASN A 88 -10.08 18.89 -5.52
C ASN A 88 -9.96 18.56 -7.01
#